data_AF-A0A4Z0MXF0-F1
#
_entry.id   AF-A0A4Z0MXF0-F1
#
_cell.length_a   1.000
_cell.length_b   1.000
_cell.length_c   1.000
_cell.angle_alpha   90.00
_cell.angle_beta   90.00
_cell.angle_gamma   90.00
#
_symmetry.space_group_name_H-M   'P 1'
#
loop_
_entity.id
_entity.type
_entity.pdbx_description
1 polymer ?
#
loop_
_entity_poly.entity_id
_entity_poly.type
_entity_poly.pdbx_seq_one_letter_code
_entity_poly.pdbx_strand_id
1 'polypeptide(L)'
;RPPRDAGNHIPWRGDQDERRRLSELIEQWHSLYGQTLADPKRLMAKLHIICNGLGDPIASELTAGDFTKYREARLKGEVRNEDGALMSPVKPRTVNLEQRNLSSVFGTLKKL
;
A
#
# COMPACT_ATOMS: atom_id res chain seq x y z
N ARG A 1 15.17 -14.06 -50.47
CA ARG A 1 14.89 -14.52 -49.08
C ARG A 1 16.20 -14.43 -48.32
N PRO A 2 16.36 -13.79 -47.14
CA PRO A 2 15.38 -13.33 -46.12
C PRO A 2 15.56 -11.79 -45.83
N PRO A 3 15.29 -11.13 -44.66
CA PRO A 3 15.34 -11.53 -43.24
C PRO A 3 13.98 -11.43 -42.50
N ARG A 4 13.66 -12.35 -41.56
CA ARG A 4 13.73 -12.14 -40.08
C ARG A 4 13.53 -10.67 -39.69
N ASP A 5 12.37 -10.34 -39.14
CA ASP A 5 12.20 -9.39 -38.04
C ASP A 5 10.72 -9.30 -37.66
N ALA A 6 10.38 -9.90 -36.52
CA ALA A 6 9.29 -9.41 -35.70
C ALA A 6 9.84 -9.38 -34.28
N GLY A 7 10.74 -8.41 -34.07
CA GLY A 7 11.07 -7.96 -32.74
C GLY A 7 9.76 -7.60 -32.05
N ASN A 8 9.46 -8.30 -30.97
CA ASN A 8 8.35 -7.99 -30.09
C ASN A 8 8.71 -6.70 -29.32
N HIS A 9 8.68 -5.59 -30.04
CA HIS A 9 8.88 -4.25 -29.51
C HIS A 9 7.59 -3.89 -28.79
N ILE A 10 7.56 -4.10 -27.46
CA ILE A 10 6.51 -3.54 -26.62
C ILE A 10 6.78 -2.02 -26.61
N PRO A 11 6.03 -1.21 -27.36
CA PRO A 11 6.32 0.20 -27.47
C PRO A 11 5.70 0.87 -26.24
N TRP A 12 6.54 1.43 -25.37
CA TRP A 12 6.18 2.54 -24.49
C TRP A 12 5.05 2.29 -23.46
N ARG A 13 5.40 1.95 -22.21
CA ARG A 13 4.60 2.35 -21.04
C ARG A 13 4.88 3.84 -20.77
N GLY A 14 4.40 4.72 -21.64
CA GLY A 14 4.32 6.14 -21.30
C GLY A 14 3.32 6.29 -20.16
N ASP A 15 3.73 6.90 -19.05
CA ASP A 15 2.91 7.42 -17.94
C ASP A 15 1.49 6.84 -17.86
N GLN A 16 1.38 5.54 -17.60
CA GLN A 16 0.12 5.03 -17.08
C GLN A 16 0.04 5.57 -15.67
N ASP A 17 -0.79 6.58 -15.45
CA ASP A 17 -1.23 6.99 -14.12
C ASP A 17 -1.36 5.73 -13.27
N GLU A 18 -0.66 5.70 -12.13
CA GLU A 18 -0.62 4.54 -11.25
C GLU A 18 -2.02 4.35 -10.64
N ARG A 19 -2.90 3.67 -11.39
CA ARG A 19 -4.32 3.44 -11.11
C ARG A 19 -4.58 2.27 -10.16
N ARG A 20 -3.52 1.68 -9.63
CA ARG A 20 -3.61 0.54 -8.72
C ARG A 20 -4.23 1.00 -7.41
N ARG A 21 -5.11 0.17 -6.87
CA ARG A 21 -5.59 0.33 -5.50
C ARG A 21 -4.45 0.13 -4.51
N LEU A 22 -4.61 0.67 -3.32
CA LEU A 22 -3.63 0.55 -2.26
C LEU A 22 -3.38 -0.92 -1.90
N SER A 23 -4.42 -1.76 -1.88
CA SER A 23 -4.33 -3.21 -1.69
C SER A 23 -3.40 -3.88 -2.71
N GLU A 24 -3.64 -3.63 -4.00
CA GLU A 24 -2.82 -4.16 -5.11
C GLU A 24 -1.36 -3.69 -5.02
N LEU A 25 -1.16 -2.43 -4.62
CA LEU A 25 0.17 -1.87 -4.42
C LEU A 25 0.93 -2.58 -3.30
N ILE A 26 0.25 -2.84 -2.17
CA ILE A 26 0.79 -3.55 -1.01
C ILE A 26 1.17 -4.99 -1.39
N GLU A 27 0.31 -5.70 -2.12
CA GLU A 27 0.55 -7.07 -2.56
C GLU A 27 1.78 -7.15 -3.49
N GLN A 28 1.88 -6.25 -4.46
CA GLN A 28 3.03 -6.21 -5.35
C GLN A 28 4.32 -5.91 -4.58
N TRP A 29 4.29 -4.89 -3.71
CA TRP A 29 5.43 -4.56 -2.86
C TRP A 29 5.85 -5.75 -1.99
N HIS A 30 4.88 -6.50 -1.44
CA HIS A 30 5.16 -7.69 -0.65
C HIS A 30 5.82 -8.80 -1.47
N SER A 31 5.31 -9.06 -2.68
CA SER A 31 5.88 -10.05 -3.60
C SER A 31 7.32 -9.72 -4.01
N LEU A 32 7.63 -8.44 -4.23
CA LEU A 32 8.97 -8.03 -4.68
C LEU A 32 9.98 -7.87 -3.53
N TYR A 33 9.54 -7.35 -2.39
CA TYR A 33 10.44 -6.96 -1.30
C TYR A 33 9.91 -7.36 0.08
N GLY A 34 8.63 -7.09 0.38
CA GLY A 34 8.10 -7.23 1.73
C GLY A 34 8.25 -8.63 2.32
N GLN A 35 8.22 -9.68 1.49
CA GLN A 35 8.43 -11.07 1.91
C GLN A 35 9.83 -11.35 2.51
N THR A 36 10.81 -10.49 2.24
CA THR A 36 12.20 -10.63 2.71
C THR A 36 12.44 -10.03 4.11
N LEU A 37 11.45 -9.32 4.67
CA LEU A 37 11.57 -8.67 5.97
C LEU A 37 11.47 -9.66 7.13
N ALA A 38 11.90 -9.23 8.32
CA ALA A 38 11.96 -10.09 9.51
C ALA A 38 10.60 -10.65 9.98
N ASP A 39 9.50 -9.92 9.77
CA ASP A 39 8.15 -10.36 10.14
C ASP A 39 7.13 -9.89 9.08
N PRO A 40 7.09 -10.56 7.92
CA PRO A 40 6.30 -10.13 6.77
C PRO A 40 4.79 -10.28 7.04
N LYS A 41 4.40 -11.32 7.77
CA LYS A 41 2.98 -11.58 8.12
C LYS A 41 2.40 -10.48 8.99
N ARG A 42 3.11 -10.09 10.06
CA ARG A 42 2.66 -9.00 10.94
C ARG A 42 2.62 -7.66 10.21
N LEU A 43 3.56 -7.43 9.31
CA LEU A 43 3.61 -6.23 8.49
C LEU A 43 2.44 -6.15 7.51
N MET A 44 2.14 -7.24 6.81
CA MET A 44 0.97 -7.35 5.92
C MET A 44 -0.33 -7.11 6.68
N ALA A 45 -0.51 -7.74 7.84
CA ALA A 45 -1.70 -7.52 8.67
C ALA A 45 -1.87 -6.03 9.03
N LYS A 46 -0.77 -5.32 9.33
CA LYS A 46 -0.82 -3.87 9.60
C LYS A 46 -1.17 -3.05 8.36
N LEU A 47 -0.60 -3.40 7.21
CA LEU A 47 -0.86 -2.71 5.95
C LEU A 47 -2.32 -2.91 5.50
N HIS A 48 -2.90 -4.11 5.71
CA HIS A 48 -4.32 -4.34 5.46
C HIS A 48 -5.23 -3.54 6.40
N ILE A 49 -4.88 -3.40 7.69
CA ILE A 49 -5.64 -2.50 8.61
C ILE A 49 -5.66 -1.06 8.08
N ILE A 50 -4.51 -0.56 7.62
CA ILE A 50 -4.41 0.79 7.05
C ILE A 50 -5.25 0.88 5.77
N CYS A 51 -5.12 -0.10 4.87
CA CYS A 51 -5.85 -0.17 3.61
C CYS A 51 -7.37 -0.16 3.83
N ASN A 52 -7.87 -1.01 4.74
CA ASN A 52 -9.28 -1.09 5.08
C ASN A 52 -9.77 0.19 5.76
N GLY A 53 -8.97 0.76 6.67
CA GLY A 53 -9.29 2.02 7.33
C GLY A 53 -9.31 3.24 6.40
N LEU A 54 -8.64 3.17 5.26
CA LEU A 54 -8.66 4.19 4.20
C LEU A 54 -9.71 3.92 3.11
N GLY A 55 -10.39 2.78 3.15
CA GLY A 55 -11.38 2.40 2.13
C GLY A 55 -10.77 1.94 0.80
N ASP A 56 -9.54 1.41 0.84
CA ASP A 56 -8.79 0.93 -0.33
C ASP A 56 -8.76 1.92 -1.52
N PRO A 57 -8.20 3.13 -1.32
CA PRO A 57 -8.19 4.18 -2.34
C PRO A 57 -7.24 3.85 -3.48
N ILE A 58 -7.33 4.62 -4.57
CA ILE A 58 -6.28 4.61 -5.61
C ILE A 58 -4.99 5.11 -4.96
N ALA A 59 -3.91 4.33 -5.09
CA ALA A 59 -2.70 4.59 -4.32
C ALA A 59 -2.02 5.92 -4.70
N SER A 60 -2.12 6.35 -5.96
CA SER A 60 -1.63 7.64 -6.43
C SER A 60 -2.45 8.84 -5.94
N GLU A 61 -3.72 8.63 -5.57
CA GLU A 61 -4.61 9.67 -5.05
C GLU A 61 -4.53 9.82 -3.53
N LEU A 62 -3.85 8.89 -2.84
CA LEU A 62 -3.71 8.92 -1.39
C LEU A 62 -2.90 10.14 -0.93
N THR A 63 -3.53 11.01 -0.15
CA THR A 63 -2.91 12.23 0.37
C THR A 63 -2.44 12.08 1.82
N ALA A 64 -1.60 13.01 2.27
CA ALA A 64 -1.25 13.14 3.69
C ALA A 64 -2.48 13.47 4.57
N GLY A 65 -3.48 14.16 4.00
CA GLY A 65 -4.74 14.46 4.67
C GLY A 65 -5.55 13.20 4.97
N ASP A 66 -5.58 12.25 4.04
CA ASP A 66 -6.29 10.97 4.22
C ASP A 66 -5.66 10.15 5.33
N PHE A 67 -4.32 10.07 5.36
CA PHE A 67 -3.63 9.40 6.46
C PHE A 67 -3.84 10.12 7.81
N THR A 68 -3.99 11.44 7.81
CA THR A 68 -4.28 12.22 9.04
C THR A 68 -5.66 11.89 9.59
N LYS A 69 -6.67 11.78 8.73
CA LYS A 69 -8.03 11.34 9.11
C LYS A 69 -8.00 9.90 9.64
N TYR A 70 -7.33 8.99 8.93
CA TYR A 70 -7.13 7.62 9.39
C TYR A 70 -6.46 7.59 10.77
N ARG A 71 -5.41 8.39 10.98
CA ARG A 71 -4.70 8.46 12.26
C ARG A 71 -5.62 8.86 13.40
N GLU A 72 -6.44 9.89 13.22
CA GLU A 72 -7.38 10.34 14.24
C GLU A 72 -8.38 9.23 14.59
N ALA A 73 -9.02 8.62 13.57
CA ALA A 73 -9.95 7.52 13.77
C ALA A 73 -9.29 6.31 14.46
N ARG A 74 -8.04 5.99 14.08
CA ARG A 74 -7.30 4.86 14.66
C ARG A 74 -6.96 5.08 16.14
N LEU A 75 -6.66 6.32 16.52
CA LEU A 75 -6.42 6.69 17.93
C LEU A 75 -7.70 6.68 18.76
N LYS A 76 -8.86 6.95 18.16
CA LYS A 76 -10.17 6.90 18.83
C LYS A 76 -10.83 5.51 18.84
N GLY A 77 -10.27 4.56 18.10
CA GLY A 77 -10.89 3.23 17.93
C GLY A 77 -12.09 3.24 16.98
N GLU A 78 -12.12 4.18 16.05
CA GLU A 78 -13.21 4.37 15.08
C GLU A 78 -12.96 3.64 13.75
N VAL A 79 -11.78 3.02 13.60
CA VAL A 79 -11.44 2.18 12.45
C VAL A 79 -12.07 0.79 12.63
N ARG A 80 -12.66 0.26 11.56
CA ARG A 80 -13.24 -1.08 11.52
C ARG A 80 -12.23 -2.14 11.10
N ASN A 81 -12.35 -3.34 11.65
CA ASN A 81 -11.63 -4.52 11.17
C ASN A 81 -12.36 -5.13 9.95
N GLU A 82 -11.83 -6.26 9.44
CA GLU A 82 -12.40 -6.99 8.30
C GLU A 82 -13.82 -7.50 8.57
N ASP A 83 -14.16 -7.83 9.81
CA ASP A 83 -15.51 -8.25 10.23
C ASP A 83 -16.49 -7.06 10.40
N GLY A 84 -16.03 -5.83 10.18
CA GLY A 84 -16.82 -4.61 10.36
C GLY A 84 -16.94 -4.12 11.80
N ALA A 85 -16.29 -4.78 12.76
CA ALA A 85 -16.26 -4.38 14.17
C ALA A 85 -15.26 -3.24 14.42
N LEU A 86 -15.59 -2.33 15.35
CA LEU A 86 -14.68 -1.26 15.75
C LEU A 86 -13.45 -1.83 16.47
N MET A 87 -12.27 -1.37 16.06
CA MET A 87 -11.02 -1.75 16.68
C MET A 87 -10.75 -0.90 17.92
N SER A 88 -10.10 -1.48 18.94
CA SER A 88 -9.69 -0.71 20.11
C SER A 88 -8.75 0.46 19.76
N PRO A 89 -8.85 1.59 20.49
CA PRO A 89 -7.88 2.67 20.45
C PRO A 89 -6.43 2.18 20.56
N VAL A 90 -5.52 2.78 19.80
CA VAL A 90 -4.09 2.47 19.88
C VAL A 90 -3.29 3.68 20.38
N LYS A 91 -2.07 3.42 20.86
CA LYS A 91 -1.14 4.49 21.24
C LYS A 91 -0.57 5.21 20.00
N PRO A 92 -0.19 6.50 20.08
CA PRO A 92 0.45 7.23 18.97
C PRO A 92 1.65 6.50 18.37
N ARG A 93 2.43 5.78 19.18
CA ARG A 93 3.55 4.95 18.71
C ARG A 93 3.13 3.92 17.66
N THR A 94 1.95 3.31 17.82
CA THR A 94 1.43 2.30 16.89
C THR A 94 1.13 2.93 15.53
N VAL A 95 0.41 4.05 15.50
CA VAL A 95 0.06 4.73 14.24
C VAL A 95 1.30 5.31 13.55
N ASN A 96 2.30 5.76 14.32
CA ASN A 96 3.59 6.18 13.75
C ASN A 96 4.31 5.03 13.04
N LEU A 97 4.22 3.80 13.57
CA LEU A 97 4.78 2.62 12.91
C LEU A 97 4.00 2.27 11.64
N GLU A 98 2.68 2.36 11.69
CA GLU A 98 1.81 2.17 10.52
C GLU A 98 2.15 3.16 9.40
N GLN A 99 2.40 4.43 9.72
CA GLN A 99 2.85 5.43 8.74
C GLN A 99 4.19 5.04 8.10
N ARG A 100 5.17 4.59 8.90
CA ARG A 100 6.48 4.14 8.39
C ARG A 100 6.35 2.94 7.46
N ASN A 101 5.50 1.98 7.81
CA ASN A 101 5.23 0.82 6.96
C ASN A 101 4.67 1.26 5.61
N LEU A 102 3.66 2.15 5.63
CA LEU A 102 3.07 2.69 4.41
C LEU A 102 4.10 3.48 3.58
N SER A 103 4.93 4.31 4.21
CA SER A 103 6.03 5.01 3.53
C SER A 103 7.04 4.06 2.90
N SER A 104 7.29 2.88 3.49
CA SER A 104 8.15 1.87 2.89
C SER A 104 7.57 1.30 1.60
N VAL A 105 6.25 1.10 1.54
CA VAL A 105 5.57 0.61 0.32
C VAL A 105 5.79 1.59 -0.83
N PHE A 106 5.41 2.86 -0.63
CA PHE A 106 5.58 3.90 -1.66
C PHE A 106 7.06 4.20 -1.96
N GLY A 107 7.92 4.18 -0.95
CA GLY A 107 9.34 4.52 -1.10
C GLY A 107 10.13 3.46 -1.86
N THR A 108 9.81 2.18 -1.71
CA THR A 108 10.46 1.09 -2.46
C THR A 108 9.99 1.08 -3.91
N LEU A 109 8.68 1.23 -4.17
CA LEU A 109 8.16 1.18 -5.54
C LEU A 109 8.58 2.36 -6.40
N LYS A 110 8.74 3.56 -5.81
CA LYS A 110 9.31 4.73 -6.53
C LYS A 110 10.78 4.55 -6.94
N LYS A 111 11.49 3.59 -6.36
CA LYS A 111 12.91 3.33 -6.62
C LYS A 111 13.14 2.17 -7.59
N LEU A 112 12.08 1.47 -7.99
CA LEU A 112 12.09 0.42 -9.02
C LEU A 112 11.80 1.05 -10.38
#